data_AF-A0A1S8X2Z3-F1
#
_entry.id   AF-A0A1S8X2Z3-F1
#
_cell.length_a   1.000
_cell.length_b   1.000
_cell.length_c   1.000
_cell.angle_alpha   90.00
_cell.angle_beta   90.00
_cell.angle_gamma   90.00
#
_symmetry.space_group_name_H-M   'P 1'
#
loop_
_entity.id
_entity.type
_entity.pdbx_description
1 polymer ?
#
loop_
_entity_poly.entity_id
_entity_poly.type
_entity_poly.pdbx_seq_one_letter_code
_entity_poly.pdbx_strand_id
1 'polypeptide(L)'
;MGGSASSPIPGGGTCGYHVLRVRSIDFNTVVKVQEGSPGHKAGLEAFFDFIISIENTRLEEDNDTVKEILQNHKDKPVRCVVYSSKTQTCREVYLTPNTAWGGQGLLGVSIRYCSFDGANENVWHVLEVEPNSPAQQAGLIPHSDYIIGADSVLNEA
;
A
#
# COMPACT_ATOMS: atom_id res chain seq x y z
N MET A 1 30.26 -4.29 -0.24
CA MET A 1 29.94 -4.53 -1.66
C MET A 1 28.86 -5.57 -1.73
N GLY A 2 27.66 -5.22 -2.20
CA GLY A 2 26.52 -6.13 -2.21
C GLY A 2 25.20 -5.37 -2.40
N GLY A 3 25.13 -4.52 -3.43
CA GLY A 3 23.86 -3.97 -3.87
C GLY A 3 23.33 -4.89 -4.97
N SER A 4 22.39 -5.76 -4.62
CA SER A 4 21.58 -6.46 -5.62
C SER A 4 20.94 -5.39 -6.50
N ALA A 5 21.23 -5.41 -7.80
CA ALA A 5 20.65 -4.44 -8.73
C ALA A 5 19.14 -4.64 -8.77
N SER A 6 18.38 -3.57 -8.51
CA SER A 6 16.92 -3.55 -8.67
C SER A 6 16.55 -3.94 -10.10
N SER A 7 15.52 -4.76 -10.29
CA SER A 7 15.03 -5.07 -11.63
C SER A 7 14.52 -3.80 -12.30
N PRO A 8 14.75 -3.59 -13.60
CA PRO A 8 14.26 -2.41 -14.31
C PRO A 8 12.73 -2.37 -14.25
N ILE A 9 12.19 -1.24 -13.82
CA ILE A 9 10.74 -1.03 -13.69
C ILE A 9 10.15 -0.86 -15.10
N PRO A 10 9.17 -1.69 -15.50
CA PRO A 10 8.51 -1.55 -16.80
C PRO A 10 7.90 -0.15 -16.97
N GLY A 11 8.31 0.56 -18.01
CA GLY A 11 7.85 1.93 -18.30
C GLY A 11 8.63 3.05 -17.61
N GLY A 12 9.57 2.75 -16.71
CA GLY A 12 10.34 3.76 -15.97
C GLY A 12 9.55 4.42 -14.83
N GLY A 13 10.17 5.43 -14.22
CA GLY A 13 9.59 6.21 -13.11
C GLY A 13 9.72 5.54 -11.73
N THR A 14 9.61 6.35 -10.68
CA THR A 14 9.75 5.93 -9.28
C THR A 14 8.47 6.10 -8.46
N CYS A 15 7.30 6.23 -9.10
CA CYS A 15 6.01 6.49 -8.45
C CYS A 15 4.93 5.43 -8.72
N GLY A 16 4.01 5.26 -7.75
CA GLY A 16 2.87 4.34 -7.83
C GLY A 16 1.97 4.42 -6.59
N TYR A 17 0.94 3.56 -6.54
CA TYR A 17 0.03 3.49 -5.39
C TYR A 17 0.50 2.43 -4.39
N HIS A 18 0.87 2.87 -3.19
CA HIS A 18 1.27 2.01 -2.08
C HIS A 18 0.08 1.35 -1.41
N VAL A 19 0.17 0.03 -1.20
CA VAL A 19 -0.86 -0.75 -0.50
C VAL A 19 -0.72 -0.54 1.02
N LEU A 20 -1.64 0.22 1.59
CA LEU A 20 -1.69 0.56 3.00
C LEU A 20 -2.46 -0.49 3.81
N ARG A 21 -2.08 -0.58 5.09
CA ARG A 21 -2.81 -1.36 6.09
C ARG A 21 -4.03 -0.57 6.58
N VAL A 22 -5.19 -1.21 6.61
CA VAL A 22 -6.37 -0.66 7.29
C VAL A 22 -6.25 -1.03 8.78
N ARG A 23 -6.21 -0.06 9.68
CA ARG A 23 -6.51 -0.33 11.10
C ARG A 23 -8.03 -0.24 11.25
N SER A 24 -8.68 -1.37 11.56
CA SER A 24 -9.98 -1.29 12.24
C SER A 24 -9.72 -0.82 13.67
N ILE A 25 -10.57 0.06 14.19
CA ILE A 25 -10.51 0.62 15.55
C ILE A 25 -10.91 -0.41 16.63
N ASP A 26 -11.23 -1.64 16.23
CA ASP A 26 -11.60 -2.71 17.15
C ASP A 26 -10.43 -3.67 17.36
N PHE A 27 -9.75 -3.48 18.49
CA PHE A 27 -8.88 -4.41 19.22
C PHE A 27 -8.22 -5.57 18.44
N ASN A 28 -6.89 -5.46 18.31
CA ASN A 28 -5.93 -6.54 18.08
C ASN A 28 -5.95 -7.32 16.75
N THR A 29 -6.70 -6.88 15.74
CA THR A 29 -6.56 -7.44 14.38
C THR A 29 -5.84 -6.46 13.46
N VAL A 30 -4.60 -6.82 13.13
CA VAL A 30 -3.80 -6.26 12.07
C VAL A 30 -4.49 -6.55 10.72
N VAL A 31 -5.40 -5.68 10.28
CA VAL A 31 -6.05 -5.89 8.96
C VAL A 31 -5.10 -5.43 7.85
N LYS A 32 -4.21 -6.36 7.49
CA LYS A 32 -3.71 -6.50 6.12
C LYS A 32 -4.94 -6.50 5.19
N VAL A 33 -4.79 -6.06 3.94
CA VAL A 33 -5.70 -6.35 2.81
C VAL A 33 -6.88 -7.26 3.22
N GLN A 34 -8.10 -6.71 3.31
CA GLN A 34 -9.17 -7.33 4.11
C GLN A 34 -9.34 -8.82 3.79
N GLU A 35 -9.39 -9.66 4.82
CA GLU A 35 -9.43 -11.11 4.60
C GLU A 35 -10.66 -11.50 3.78
N GLY A 36 -10.43 -12.19 2.66
CA GLY A 36 -11.49 -12.62 1.75
C GLY A 36 -11.86 -11.58 0.69
N SER A 37 -11.28 -10.38 0.77
CA SER A 37 -11.41 -9.34 -0.25
C SER A 37 -10.75 -9.74 -1.57
N PRO A 38 -11.10 -9.07 -2.67
CA PRO A 38 -10.45 -9.27 -3.96
C PRO A 38 -8.94 -9.01 -3.93
N GLY A 39 -8.50 -8.01 -3.16
CA GLY A 39 -7.08 -7.75 -2.95
C GLY A 39 -6.37 -8.90 -2.24
N HIS A 40 -7.04 -9.54 -1.27
CA HIS A 40 -6.46 -10.67 -0.53
C HIS A 40 -6.27 -11.86 -1.47
N LYS A 41 -7.33 -12.17 -2.24
CA LYS A 41 -7.33 -13.27 -3.21
C LYS A 41 -6.30 -13.08 -4.32
N ALA A 42 -5.98 -11.85 -4.67
CA ALA A 42 -4.95 -11.52 -5.66
C ALA A 42 -3.52 -11.53 -5.09
N GLY A 43 -3.36 -11.75 -3.78
CA GLY A 43 -2.04 -11.83 -3.15
C GLY A 43 -1.34 -10.48 -3.01
N LEU A 44 -2.11 -9.40 -2.78
CA LEU A 44 -1.53 -8.10 -2.43
C LEU A 44 -1.00 -8.14 -0.99
N GLU A 45 0.26 -7.77 -0.82
CA GLU A 45 0.97 -7.64 0.44
C GLU A 45 1.03 -6.16 0.85
N ALA A 46 0.32 -5.79 1.92
CA ALA A 46 0.42 -4.46 2.50
C ALA A 46 1.89 -4.12 2.85
N PHE A 47 2.22 -2.83 2.82
CA PHE A 47 3.56 -2.25 3.05
C PHE A 47 4.59 -2.50 1.95
N PHE A 48 4.63 -3.69 1.36
CA PHE A 48 5.67 -4.03 0.39
C PHE A 48 5.24 -3.80 -1.05
N ASP A 49 3.94 -3.83 -1.31
CA ASP A 49 3.42 -3.72 -2.67
C ASP A 49 3.07 -2.30 -3.08
N PHE A 50 3.47 -1.98 -4.31
CA PHE A 50 3.15 -0.77 -5.01
C PHE A 50 2.49 -1.14 -6.34
N ILE A 51 1.25 -0.72 -6.55
CA ILE A 51 0.57 -0.87 -7.84
C ILE A 51 1.15 0.21 -8.76
N ILE A 52 1.86 -0.21 -9.81
CA ILE A 52 2.55 0.71 -10.73
C ILE A 52 1.83 0.85 -12.07
N SER A 53 1.07 -0.16 -12.48
CA SER A 53 0.22 -0.09 -13.67
C SER A 53 -1.03 -0.94 -13.53
N ILE A 54 -2.08 -0.53 -14.25
CA ILE A 54 -3.32 -1.28 -14.42
C ILE A 54 -3.58 -1.36 -15.93
N GLU A 55 -3.75 -2.56 -16.45
CA GLU A 55 -3.84 -2.87 -17.89
C GLU A 55 -2.62 -2.32 -18.65
N ASN A 56 -2.82 -1.32 -19.49
CA ASN A 56 -1.79 -0.63 -20.27
C ASN A 56 -1.52 0.78 -19.74
N THR A 57 -2.15 1.16 -18.63
CA THR A 57 -2.06 2.49 -18.04
C THR A 57 -1.03 2.47 -16.90
N ARG A 58 0.05 3.24 -17.08
CA ARG A 58 1.01 3.51 -16.01
C ARG A 58 0.39 4.52 -15.04
N LEU A 59 0.51 4.22 -13.74
CA LEU A 59 0.03 5.11 -12.67
C LEU A 59 1.16 6.09 -12.31
N GLU A 60 1.17 7.26 -12.94
CA GLU A 60 2.22 8.28 -12.79
C GLU A 60 1.79 9.52 -12.00
N GLU A 61 0.50 9.63 -11.65
CA GLU A 61 -0.08 10.78 -10.95
C GLU A 61 -1.17 10.33 -9.97
N ASP A 62 -1.41 11.12 -8.92
CA ASP A 62 -2.56 10.90 -8.03
C ASP A 62 -3.83 11.48 -8.65
N ASN A 63 -4.65 10.61 -9.24
CA ASN A 63 -5.88 11.00 -9.91
C ASN A 63 -6.97 9.94 -9.73
N ASP A 64 -8.15 10.18 -10.33
CA ASP A 64 -9.26 9.24 -10.25
C ASP A 64 -9.15 8.05 -11.21
N THR A 65 -8.06 7.93 -12.01
CA THR A 65 -7.88 6.87 -13.00
C THR A 65 -7.95 5.47 -12.40
N VAL A 66 -7.36 5.25 -11.23
CA VAL A 66 -7.46 3.94 -10.55
C VAL A 66 -8.91 3.62 -10.21
N LYS A 67 -9.66 4.59 -9.69
CA LYS A 67 -11.07 4.40 -9.32
C LYS A 67 -11.92 4.13 -10.57
N GLU A 68 -11.71 4.89 -11.64
CA GLU A 68 -12.42 4.72 -12.91
C GLU A 68 -12.16 3.36 -13.54
N ILE A 69 -10.89 2.94 -13.64
CA ILE A 69 -10.54 1.63 -14.21
C ILE A 69 -11.17 0.50 -13.40
N LEU A 70 -11.13 0.56 -12.07
CA LEU A 70 -11.72 -0.44 -11.19
C LEU A 70 -13.25 -0.48 -11.29
N GLN A 71 -13.91 0.67 -11.45
CA GLN A 71 -15.36 0.74 -11.67
C GLN A 71 -15.74 0.14 -13.04
N ASN A 72 -14.98 0.44 -14.09
CA ASN A 72 -15.19 -0.09 -15.44
C ASN A 72 -14.97 -1.61 -15.52
N HIS A 73 -14.09 -2.15 -14.67
CA HIS A 73 -13.80 -3.58 -14.55
C HIS A 73 -14.56 -4.26 -13.41
N LYS A 74 -15.68 -3.69 -12.94
CA LYS A 74 -16.49 -4.33 -11.92
C LYS A 74 -16.92 -5.73 -12.38
N ASP A 75 -16.72 -6.70 -11.48
CA ASP A 75 -16.99 -8.13 -11.65
C ASP A 75 -16.18 -8.80 -12.79
N LYS A 76 -15.11 -8.16 -13.27
CA LYS A 76 -14.21 -8.67 -14.31
C LYS A 76 -12.75 -8.66 -13.82
N PRO A 77 -11.92 -9.63 -14.25
CA PRO A 77 -10.50 -9.59 -13.95
C PRO A 77 -9.84 -8.41 -14.68
N VAL A 78 -9.00 -7.68 -13.95
CA VAL A 78 -8.14 -6.61 -14.46
C VAL A 78 -6.69 -6.94 -14.14
N ARG A 79 -5.81 -6.81 -15.14
CA ARG A 79 -4.37 -7.07 -14.97
C ARG A 79 -3.71 -5.88 -14.32
N CYS A 80 -2.94 -6.09 -13.26
CA CYS A 80 -2.13 -5.07 -12.61
C CYS A 80 -0.68 -5.51 -12.52
N VAL A 81 0.24 -4.56 -12.59
CA VAL A 81 1.66 -4.80 -12.27
C VAL A 81 1.95 -4.20 -10.90
N VAL A 82 2.53 -5.03 -10.05
CA VAL A 82 2.87 -4.70 -8.67
C VAL A 82 4.38 -4.81 -8.48
N TYR A 83 4.98 -3.73 -8.00
CA TYR A 83 6.36 -3.72 -7.54
C TYR A 83 6.39 -4.10 -6.06
N SER A 84 7.23 -5.06 -5.69
CA SER A 84 7.46 -5.46 -4.30
C SER A 84 8.77 -4.86 -3.80
N SER A 85 8.73 -3.96 -2.82
CA SER A 85 9.93 -3.37 -2.21
C SER A 85 10.75 -4.40 -1.42
N LYS A 86 10.14 -5.51 -0.99
CA LYS A 86 10.80 -6.61 -0.28
C LYS A 86 11.74 -7.40 -1.18
N THR A 87 11.30 -7.68 -2.41
CA THR A 87 12.06 -8.50 -3.37
C THR A 87 12.74 -7.66 -4.45
N GLN A 88 12.39 -6.38 -4.56
CA GLN A 88 12.82 -5.46 -5.62
C GLN A 88 12.50 -6.00 -7.03
N THR A 89 11.36 -6.69 -7.15
CA THR A 89 10.87 -7.25 -8.42
C THR A 89 9.44 -6.80 -8.71
N CYS A 90 9.10 -6.79 -9.99
CA CYS A 90 7.74 -6.56 -10.47
C CYS A 90 7.06 -7.90 -10.76
N ARG A 91 5.79 -8.02 -10.41
CA ARG A 91 4.97 -9.18 -10.73
C ARG A 91 3.60 -8.76 -11.25
N GLU A 92 3.02 -9.60 -12.10
CA GLU A 92 1.66 -9.42 -12.58
C GLU A 92 0.68 -10.07 -11.59
N VAL A 93 -0.40 -9.34 -11.28
CA VAL A 93 -1.51 -9.83 -10.47
C VAL A 93 -2.82 -9.55 -11.20
N TYR A 94 -3.80 -10.43 -11.03
CA TYR A 94 -5.15 -10.22 -11.56
C TYR A 94 -6.09 -9.89 -10.40
N LEU A 95 -6.67 -8.70 -10.43
CA LEU A 95 -7.67 -8.26 -9.45
C LEU A 95 -9.06 -8.43 -10.05
N THR A 96 -10.05 -8.83 -9.26
CA THR A 96 -11.45 -8.87 -9.71
C THR A 96 -12.28 -7.96 -8.80
N PRO A 97 -12.40 -6.67 -9.15
CA PRO A 97 -13.10 -5.68 -8.33
C PRO A 97 -14.57 -6.07 -8.20
N ASN A 98 -15.09 -6.19 -6.98
CA ASN A 98 -16.51 -6.48 -6.79
C ASN A 98 -17.02 -5.88 -5.47
N THR A 99 -18.34 -5.76 -5.35
CA THR A 99 -19.01 -5.28 -4.13
C THR A 99 -19.65 -6.42 -3.32
N ALA A 100 -19.60 -7.65 -3.82
CA ALA A 100 -20.32 -8.80 -3.26
C ALA A 100 -19.56 -9.52 -2.13
N TRP A 101 -18.30 -9.16 -1.89
CA TRP A 101 -17.44 -9.81 -0.88
C TRP A 101 -17.73 -9.38 0.57
N GLY A 102 -18.67 -8.45 0.80
CA GLY A 102 -19.20 -8.12 2.13
C GLY A 102 -18.41 -7.08 2.93
N GLY A 103 -17.43 -6.40 2.33
CA GLY A 103 -16.70 -5.30 2.97
C GLY A 103 -16.75 -3.98 2.20
N GLN A 104 -15.92 -3.02 2.61
CA GLN A 104 -15.91 -1.67 2.05
C GLN A 104 -15.02 -1.56 0.81
N GLY A 105 -15.59 -1.00 -0.26
CA GLY A 105 -14.87 -0.73 -1.52
C GLY A 105 -14.81 -1.93 -2.46
N LEU A 106 -14.19 -1.74 -3.62
CA LEU A 106 -14.16 -2.75 -4.69
C LEU A 106 -13.11 -3.84 -4.48
N LEU A 107 -12.03 -3.53 -3.76
CA LEU A 107 -10.88 -4.42 -3.59
C LEU A 107 -10.58 -4.79 -2.13
N GLY A 108 -11.15 -4.07 -1.16
CA GLY A 108 -10.83 -4.25 0.26
C GLY A 108 -9.38 -3.87 0.61
N VAL A 109 -8.78 -2.98 -0.17
CA VAL A 109 -7.44 -2.43 0.08
C VAL A 109 -7.51 -0.92 0.25
N SER A 110 -6.66 -0.39 1.14
CA SER A 110 -6.37 1.03 1.19
C SER A 110 -5.13 1.28 0.33
N ILE A 111 -5.17 2.30 -0.52
CA ILE A 111 -4.05 2.68 -1.37
C ILE A 111 -3.76 4.17 -1.19
N ARG A 112 -2.49 4.55 -1.31
CA ARG A 112 -2.04 5.94 -1.31
C ARG A 112 -1.05 6.14 -2.45
N TYR A 113 -1.24 7.18 -3.24
CA TYR A 113 -0.23 7.56 -4.23
C TYR A 113 1.04 8.06 -3.51
N CYS A 114 2.19 7.48 -3.82
CA CYS A 114 3.47 7.99 -3.34
C CYS A 114 4.60 7.65 -4.31
N SER A 115 5.69 8.43 -4.23
CA SER A 115 6.96 7.99 -4.79
C SER A 115 7.49 6.82 -3.95
N PHE A 116 7.90 5.74 -4.62
CA PHE A 116 8.68 4.67 -4.00
C PHE A 116 10.20 4.90 -4.12
N ASP A 117 10.63 6.02 -4.71
CA ASP A 117 12.02 6.49 -4.62
C ASP A 117 12.35 6.76 -3.15
N GLY A 118 13.36 6.07 -2.60
CA GLY A 118 13.69 6.18 -1.17
C GLY A 118 12.57 5.72 -0.21
N ALA A 119 11.57 4.93 -0.64
CA ALA A 119 10.54 4.43 0.29
C ALA A 119 11.11 3.57 1.43
N ASN A 120 12.27 2.94 1.21
CA ASN A 120 13.01 2.24 2.26
C ASN A 120 13.83 3.19 3.17
N GLU A 121 14.00 4.46 2.79
CA GLU A 121 14.77 5.47 3.52
C GLU A 121 13.87 6.36 4.40
N ASN A 122 12.58 6.49 4.06
CA ASN A 122 11.60 7.27 4.81
C ASN A 122 10.87 6.45 5.89
N VAL A 123 11.60 5.57 6.57
CA VAL A 123 11.08 4.71 7.63
C VAL A 123 11.76 5.04 8.95
N TRP A 124 10.98 5.47 9.94
CA TRP A 124 11.48 5.82 11.26
C TRP A 124 11.19 4.68 12.23
N HIS A 125 12.26 4.04 12.72
CA HIS A 125 12.14 2.96 13.70
C HIS A 125 11.86 3.54 15.09
N VAL A 126 10.78 3.08 15.73
CA VAL A 126 10.49 3.43 17.12
C VAL A 126 11.49 2.68 18.00
N LEU A 127 12.34 3.42 18.71
CA LEU A 127 13.33 2.86 19.63
C LEU A 127 12.71 2.71 21.02
N GLU A 128 13.07 3.59 21.95
CA GLU A 128 12.52 3.62 23.31
C GLU A 128 11.25 4.47 23.35
N VAL A 129 10.28 4.04 24.17
CA VAL A 129 9.03 4.76 24.41
C VAL A 129 8.90 5.00 25.91
N GLU A 130 8.89 6.27 26.30
CA GLU A 130 8.83 6.69 27.70
C GLU A 130 7.45 6.41 28.33
N PRO A 131 7.38 6.01 29.61
CA PRO A 131 6.12 5.88 30.34
C PRO A 131 5.33 7.19 30.39
N ASN A 132 4.00 7.12 30.22
CA ASN A 132 3.05 8.23 30.13
C ASN A 132 3.31 9.22 28.97
N SER A 133 4.17 8.86 28.02
CA SER A 133 4.39 9.69 26.82
C SER A 133 3.22 9.61 25.83
N PRO A 134 3.07 10.61 24.94
CA PRO A 134 2.11 10.54 23.84
C PRO A 134 2.31 9.31 22.94
N ALA A 135 3.56 8.85 22.78
CA ALA A 135 3.88 7.64 22.03
C ALA A 135 3.31 6.38 22.70
N GLN A 136 3.41 6.26 24.03
CA GLN A 136 2.81 5.15 24.77
C GLN A 136 1.27 5.21 24.70
N GLN A 137 0.69 6.40 24.85
CA GLN A 137 -0.76 6.59 24.77
C GLN A 137 -1.32 6.29 23.37
N ALA A 138 -0.55 6.58 22.31
CA ALA A 138 -0.85 6.22 20.93
C ALA A 138 -0.65 4.72 20.63
N GLY A 139 -0.11 3.96 21.60
CA GLY A 139 0.13 2.53 21.48
C GLY A 139 1.34 2.16 20.64
N LEU A 140 2.33 3.05 20.50
CA LEU A 140 3.60 2.71 19.83
C LEU A 140 4.40 1.72 20.69
N ILE A 141 4.87 0.65 20.05
CA ILE A 141 5.63 -0.42 20.68
C ILE A 141 7.13 -0.21 20.42
N PRO A 142 7.96 -0.08 21.47
CA PRO A 142 9.39 0.11 21.32
C PRO A 142 10.05 -1.06 20.57
N HIS A 143 11.02 -0.72 19.73
CA HIS A 143 11.78 -1.61 18.84
C HIS A 143 10.97 -2.44 17.83
N SER A 144 9.64 -2.37 17.85
CA SER A 144 8.78 -3.19 17.00
C SER A 144 8.06 -2.36 15.94
N ASP A 145 7.67 -1.14 16.28
CA ASP A 145 6.93 -0.27 15.38
C ASP A 145 7.84 0.54 14.46
N TYR A 146 7.36 0.75 13.24
CA TYR A 146 8.00 1.58 12.22
C TYR A 146 6.98 2.61 11.72
N ILE A 147 7.37 3.88 11.78
CA ILE A 147 6.57 5.00 11.25
C ILE A 147 7.00 5.23 9.81
N ILE A 148 6.05 5.08 8.90
CA ILE A 148 6.28 5.15 7.43
C ILE A 148 5.67 6.40 6.79
N GLY A 149 5.10 7.29 7.60
CA GLY A 149 4.46 8.52 7.15
C GLY A 149 3.52 9.09 8.20
N ALA A 150 3.13 10.34 8.01
CA ALA A 150 2.06 11.02 8.76
C ALA A 150 1.00 11.50 7.77
N ASP A 151 -0.19 11.85 8.27
CA ASP A 151 -1.19 12.56 7.47
C ASP A 151 -0.78 14.03 7.41
N SER A 152 -0.59 14.56 6.20
CA SER A 152 -0.23 15.96 5.98
C SER A 152 -1.44 16.86 6.16
N VAL A 153 -2.02 16.92 7.37
CA VAL A 153 -2.88 18.05 7.73
C VAL A 153 -1.97 19.14 8.28
N LEU A 154 -1.14 19.72 7.40
CA LEU A 154 -0.63 21.07 7.65
C LEU A 154 -1.81 22.00 7.40
N ASN A 155 -2.52 22.36 8.47
CA ASN A 155 -3.33 23.58 8.43
C ASN A 155 -2.35 24.73 8.14
N GLU A 156 -2.47 25.32 6.95
CA GLU A 156 -2.00 26.67 6.70
C GLU A 156 -2.68 27.57 7.75
N ALA A 157 -1.87 28.12 8.65
CA ALA A 157 -2.27 29.17 9.58
C ALA A 157 -1.64 30.49 9.13
#